data_AF-A0A8D2PE34-F1
#
_entry.id   AF-A0A8D2PE34-F1
#
_cell.length_a   1.000
_cell.length_b   1.000
_cell.length_c   1.000
_cell.angle_alpha   90.00
_cell.angle_beta   90.00
_cell.angle_gamma   90.00
#
_symmetry.space_group_name_H-M   'P 1'
#
loop_
_entity.id
_entity.type
_entity.pdbx_description
1 polymer ?
#
loop_
_entity_poly.entity_id
_entity_poly.type
_entity_poly.pdbx_seq_one_letter_code
_entity_poly.pdbx_strand_id
1 'polypeptide(L)'
;MPCDRMELSQRLAVEELITTEASYVHNIQLCVSDIRAHLQDKQLPGLDLEGLFSNTDDILHVSRRFLKGLEATAGLGEEQLLCISTLFQEFKEEMETVYKTYCASYDHALQLVESYRRDPRLQEEILDTLNATVPHTGASDLSFFLVMPVQRVTKYPLLLGKILENTPSSSSAHSALEAAARAMAQVNANINEYKRRREVATKYNKAEHLTLRDRLARLNTHSIAKKTTRLSRLLLHEAGIVAKTEDKEYDDLEEKFQCVASSVTTLKENVASYLGHLEAFLLPTPHQCDLQMDEGPALQQRRLSQLLQGTVFPEFKQRVDRLVWQPLCSLSDMLEGPQQLVKKRLDKLLDYEEIQERKSEMGSVSYDEEAAMNTYLAINDLLVAELPHFNQVALQLLGQILRSFSALQLDLAAQALHYAEKELEQLPHGHMPLPSFWKVVEDTLQQSGAQLRAFCQAFETVTPSPGTQPLTPAEERKVLSLVSKHGPDKLYQVTSNISGSRDLDLTLLRGQIVALLQSSDTKGNTSRWLVDAGGPRGFVPAAKLRPYSPPQVQQPGMDLLTLDTGTEIRRHSFQFPEAPRPQVATFTPTFQVRVGGIPGAISSHPTSSLL
;
A
#
# COMPACT_ATOMS: atom_id res chain seq x y z
N MET A 1 61.73 47.42 12.55
CA MET A 1 61.46 46.28 11.64
C MET A 1 60.47 45.22 12.19
N PRO A 2 59.34 45.54 12.86
CA PRO A 2 58.23 44.58 13.01
C PRO A 2 57.30 44.46 11.78
N CYS A 3 57.17 45.55 11.00
CA CYS A 3 56.25 45.65 9.86
C CYS A 3 56.58 44.66 8.72
N ASP A 4 57.85 44.62 8.30
CA ASP A 4 58.30 43.76 7.20
C ASP A 4 58.13 42.25 7.48
N ARG A 5 58.26 41.84 8.76
CA ARG A 5 58.10 40.44 9.14
C ARG A 5 56.64 40.00 9.10
N MET A 6 55.72 40.88 9.49
CA MET A 6 54.28 40.59 9.48
C MET A 6 53.75 40.52 8.04
N GLU A 7 54.17 41.45 7.17
CA GLU A 7 53.84 41.39 5.74
C GLU A 7 54.38 40.12 5.06
N LEU A 8 55.61 39.71 5.38
CA LEU A 8 56.16 38.46 4.85
C LEU A 8 55.34 37.25 5.31
N SER A 9 55.00 37.17 6.61
CA SER A 9 54.17 36.08 7.14
C SER A 9 52.78 36.05 6.50
N GLN A 10 52.18 37.21 6.24
CA GLN A 10 50.89 37.32 5.55
C GLN A 10 50.98 36.79 4.12
N ARG A 11 52.01 37.19 3.37
CA ARG A 11 52.24 36.70 1.99
C ARG A 11 52.44 35.19 1.96
N LEU A 12 53.22 34.63 2.89
CA LEU A 12 53.43 33.19 3.00
C LEU A 12 52.13 32.44 3.37
N ALA A 13 51.26 33.02 4.19
CA ALA A 13 49.96 32.42 4.52
C ALA A 13 49.01 32.41 3.31
N VAL A 14 49.02 33.46 2.49
CA VAL A 14 48.26 33.51 1.23
C VAL A 14 48.84 32.52 0.22
N GLU A 15 50.15 32.46 0.07
CA GLU A 15 50.82 31.50 -0.80
C GLU A 15 50.49 30.06 -0.36
N GLU A 16 50.51 29.76 0.93
CA GLU A 16 50.10 28.45 1.46
C GLU A 16 48.65 28.12 1.07
N LEU A 17 47.70 29.06 1.19
CA LEU A 17 46.31 28.83 0.78
C LEU A 17 46.21 28.42 -0.69
N ILE A 18 46.85 29.17 -1.59
CA ILE A 18 46.81 28.94 -3.04
C ILE A 18 47.53 27.64 -3.40
N THR A 19 48.75 27.43 -2.89
CA THR A 19 49.57 26.26 -3.21
C THR A 19 48.94 24.97 -2.69
N THR A 20 48.36 25.01 -1.49
CA THR A 20 47.64 23.86 -0.95
C THR A 20 46.30 23.60 -1.64
N GLU A 21 45.63 24.64 -2.18
CA GLU A 21 44.45 24.46 -3.04
C GLU A 21 44.83 23.80 -4.37
N ALA A 22 45.91 24.27 -5.01
CA ALA A 22 46.41 23.69 -6.25
C ALA A 22 46.76 22.20 -6.09
N SER A 23 47.46 21.87 -4.99
CA SER A 23 47.77 20.48 -4.64
C SER A 23 46.50 19.67 -4.35
N TYR A 24 45.53 20.23 -3.63
CA TYR A 24 44.26 19.55 -3.37
C TYR A 24 43.49 19.25 -4.66
N VAL A 25 43.30 20.25 -5.53
CA VAL A 25 42.63 20.10 -6.83
C VAL A 25 43.33 19.05 -7.69
N HIS A 26 44.66 19.07 -7.73
CA HIS A 26 45.46 18.08 -8.45
C HIS A 26 45.20 16.65 -7.92
N ASN A 27 45.24 16.45 -6.60
CA ASN A 27 45.01 15.13 -6.02
C ASN A 27 43.58 14.61 -6.23
N ILE A 28 42.56 15.47 -6.15
CA ILE A 28 41.18 15.07 -6.48
C ILE A 28 41.05 14.78 -7.97
N GLN A 29 41.75 15.52 -8.83
CA GLN A 29 41.78 15.21 -10.26
C GLN A 29 42.39 13.83 -10.54
N LEU A 30 43.51 13.47 -9.90
CA LEU A 30 44.10 12.13 -9.99
C LEU A 30 43.11 11.05 -9.52
N CYS A 31 42.41 11.31 -8.42
CA CYS A 31 41.38 10.42 -7.87
C CYS A 31 40.25 10.14 -8.87
N VAL A 32 39.72 11.19 -9.51
CA VAL A 32 38.55 11.13 -10.39
C VAL A 32 38.91 10.71 -11.83
N SER A 33 39.99 11.26 -12.37
CA SER A 33 40.34 11.12 -13.80
C SER A 33 41.23 9.92 -14.06
N ASP A 34 42.08 9.54 -13.11
CA ASP A 34 43.02 8.44 -13.29
C ASP A 34 42.57 7.21 -12.50
N ILE A 35 42.50 7.29 -11.16
CA ILE A 35 42.20 6.13 -10.31
C ILE A 35 40.81 5.55 -10.63
N ARG A 36 39.77 6.38 -10.57
CA ARG A 36 38.39 5.92 -10.84
C ARG A 36 38.25 5.36 -12.27
N ALA A 37 38.82 6.04 -13.26
CA ALA A 37 38.74 5.60 -14.66
C ALA A 37 39.40 4.22 -14.86
N HIS A 38 40.59 4.01 -14.29
CA HIS A 38 41.28 2.71 -14.38
C HIS A 38 40.51 1.59 -13.67
N LEU A 39 39.95 1.87 -12.48
CA LEU A 39 39.12 0.89 -11.78
C LEU A 39 37.83 0.55 -12.56
N GLN A 40 37.26 1.53 -13.26
CA GLN A 40 36.10 1.35 -14.12
C GLN A 40 36.42 0.47 -15.33
N ASP A 41 37.56 0.70 -15.98
CA ASP A 41 38.01 -0.09 -17.13
C ASP A 41 38.28 -1.55 -16.77
N LYS A 42 38.74 -1.83 -15.54
CA LYS A 42 38.96 -3.20 -15.03
C LYS A 42 37.66 -3.99 -14.80
N GLN A 43 36.50 -3.35 -14.72
CA GLN A 43 35.18 -3.99 -14.51
C GLN A 43 35.18 -5.03 -13.37
N LEU A 44 35.80 -4.68 -12.24
CA LEU A 44 36.00 -5.61 -11.14
C LEU A 44 34.66 -6.00 -10.48
N PRO A 45 34.30 -7.30 -10.44
CA PRO A 45 33.03 -7.73 -9.85
C PRO A 45 33.02 -7.45 -8.35
N GLY A 46 31.95 -6.81 -7.86
CA GLY A 46 31.80 -6.44 -6.45
C GLY A 46 32.39 -5.08 -6.08
N LEU A 47 33.00 -4.37 -7.02
CA LEU A 47 33.47 -2.99 -6.81
C LEU A 47 32.33 -1.99 -7.05
N ASP A 48 31.92 -1.30 -6.00
CA ASP A 48 30.99 -0.19 -6.05
C ASP A 48 31.74 1.15 -6.18
N LEU A 49 31.84 1.66 -7.41
CA LEU A 49 32.49 2.94 -7.71
C LEU A 49 31.64 4.15 -7.31
N GLU A 50 30.32 4.05 -7.46
CA GLU A 50 29.38 5.12 -7.07
C GLU A 50 29.44 5.35 -5.56
N GLY A 51 29.40 4.27 -4.77
CA GLY A 51 29.53 4.34 -3.32
C GLY A 51 30.91 4.83 -2.85
N LEU A 52 31.97 4.47 -3.58
CA LEU A 52 33.36 4.81 -3.24
C LEU A 52 33.69 6.28 -3.54
N PHE A 53 33.31 6.77 -4.72
CA PHE A 53 33.69 8.10 -5.20
C PHE A 53 32.58 9.16 -5.03
N SER A 54 31.33 8.75 -4.78
CA SER A 54 30.20 9.65 -4.49
C SER A 54 30.16 10.84 -5.46
N ASN A 55 29.96 12.07 -4.96
CA ASN A 55 29.93 13.29 -5.77
C ASN A 55 31.30 13.99 -5.92
N THR A 56 32.39 13.23 -6.07
CA THR A 56 33.75 13.81 -6.23
C THR A 56 33.92 14.66 -7.49
N ASP A 57 33.17 14.41 -8.56
CA ASP A 57 33.17 15.28 -9.74
C ASP A 57 32.70 16.70 -9.40
N ASP A 58 31.63 16.83 -8.60
CA ASP A 58 31.11 18.12 -8.16
C ASP A 58 32.13 18.84 -7.27
N ILE A 59 32.78 18.12 -6.36
CA ILE A 59 33.86 18.67 -5.52
C ILE A 59 34.98 19.20 -6.42
N LEU A 60 35.41 18.41 -7.40
CA LEU A 60 36.47 18.80 -8.32
C LEU A 60 36.08 20.04 -9.14
N HIS A 61 34.83 20.11 -9.60
CA HIS A 61 34.32 21.25 -10.35
C HIS A 61 34.38 22.56 -9.54
N VAL A 62 33.83 22.54 -8.32
CA VAL A 62 33.83 23.71 -7.42
C VAL A 62 35.26 24.11 -7.06
N SER A 63 36.10 23.14 -6.69
CA SER A 63 37.47 23.41 -6.24
C SER A 63 38.35 23.96 -7.36
N ARG A 64 38.17 23.50 -8.61
CA ARG A 64 38.86 24.09 -9.78
C ARG A 64 38.47 25.54 -10.04
N ARG A 65 37.18 25.86 -9.95
CA ARG A 65 36.68 27.24 -10.09
C ARG A 65 37.21 28.14 -8.98
N PHE A 66 37.18 27.63 -7.75
CA PHE A 66 37.71 28.33 -6.59
C PHE A 66 39.22 28.59 -6.72
N LEU A 67 40.00 27.59 -7.12
CA LEU A 67 41.44 27.74 -7.40
C LEU A 67 41.71 28.81 -8.47
N LYS A 68 40.98 28.79 -9.59
CA LYS A 68 41.12 29.83 -10.63
C LYS A 68 40.82 31.23 -10.09
N GLY A 69 39.82 31.35 -9.22
CA GLY A 69 39.53 32.61 -8.51
C GLY A 69 40.68 33.04 -7.61
N LEU A 70 41.24 32.12 -6.82
CA LEU A 70 42.39 32.38 -5.95
C LEU A 70 43.63 32.81 -6.74
N GLU A 71 43.95 32.10 -7.83
CA GLU A 71 45.06 32.43 -8.72
C GLU A 71 44.88 33.80 -9.38
N ALA A 72 43.65 34.18 -9.74
CA ALA A 72 43.35 35.50 -10.29
C ALA A 72 43.54 36.64 -9.26
N THR A 73 43.57 36.34 -7.97
CA THR A 73 43.91 37.35 -6.94
C THR A 73 45.40 37.61 -6.83
N ALA A 74 46.24 36.72 -7.39
CA ALA A 74 47.69 36.88 -7.34
C ALA A 74 48.12 38.13 -8.13
N GLY A 75 48.90 39.00 -7.50
CA GLY A 75 49.41 40.23 -8.12
C GLY A 75 48.53 41.47 -7.94
N LEU A 76 47.41 41.38 -7.21
CA LEU A 76 46.52 42.53 -6.93
C LEU A 76 47.03 43.48 -5.81
N GLY A 77 48.22 43.25 -5.27
CA GLY A 77 48.81 44.10 -4.22
C GLY A 77 47.92 44.17 -2.97
N GLU A 78 47.58 45.38 -2.54
CA GLU A 78 46.81 45.63 -1.31
C GLU A 78 45.35 45.10 -1.37
N GLU A 79 44.79 44.90 -2.57
CA GLU A 79 43.41 44.42 -2.74
C GLU A 79 43.28 42.89 -2.65
N GLN A 80 44.39 42.16 -2.71
CA GLN A 80 44.41 40.69 -2.76
C GLN A 80 43.58 40.05 -1.64
N LEU A 81 43.73 40.54 -0.40
CA LEU A 81 43.04 39.99 0.77
C LEU A 81 41.53 40.23 0.73
N LEU A 82 41.10 41.37 0.19
CA LEU A 82 39.69 41.68 0.03
C LEU A 82 39.08 40.77 -1.04
N CYS A 83 39.77 40.58 -2.17
CA CYS A 83 39.34 39.64 -3.21
C CYS A 83 39.24 38.19 -2.71
N ILE A 84 40.22 37.71 -1.94
CA ILE A 84 40.16 36.38 -1.31
C ILE A 84 38.95 36.27 -0.38
N SER A 85 38.72 37.29 0.46
CA SER A 85 37.58 37.31 1.39
C SER A 85 36.25 37.25 0.65
N THR A 86 36.10 38.05 -0.42
CA THR A 86 34.91 38.06 -1.28
C THR A 86 34.71 36.71 -1.97
N LEU A 87 35.78 36.10 -2.48
CA LEU A 87 35.71 34.80 -3.15
C LEU A 87 35.17 33.71 -2.20
N PHE A 88 35.60 33.68 -0.95
CA PHE A 88 35.04 32.75 0.04
C PHE A 88 33.55 33.02 0.31
N GLN A 89 33.12 34.29 0.33
CA GLN A 89 31.71 34.63 0.50
C GLN A 89 30.86 34.17 -0.69
N GLU A 90 31.38 34.28 -1.91
CA GLU A 90 30.71 33.85 -3.14
C GLU A 90 30.57 32.32 -3.19
N PHE A 91 31.60 31.58 -2.76
CA PHE A 91 31.64 30.12 -2.90
C PHE A 91 31.05 29.35 -1.70
N LYS A 92 30.79 29.99 -0.54
CA LYS A 92 30.39 29.28 0.69
C LYS A 92 29.16 28.39 0.54
N GLU A 93 28.12 28.83 -0.19
CA GLU A 93 26.87 28.09 -0.36
C GLU A 93 27.03 26.88 -1.30
N GLU A 94 27.79 27.06 -2.38
CA GLU A 94 28.14 26.00 -3.33
C GLU A 94 29.05 24.95 -2.65
N MET A 95 30.06 25.39 -1.90
CA MET A 95 30.91 24.52 -1.08
C MET A 95 30.09 23.75 -0.03
N GLU A 96 29.21 24.41 0.73
CA GLU A 96 28.36 23.73 1.70
C GLU A 96 27.52 22.64 1.02
N THR A 97 26.90 22.96 -0.12
CA THR A 97 26.01 22.05 -0.84
C THR A 97 26.73 20.82 -1.38
N VAL A 98 27.93 20.99 -1.90
CA VAL A 98 28.70 19.88 -2.50
C VAL A 98 29.40 19.04 -1.42
N TYR A 99 30.02 19.67 -0.43
CA TYR A 99 30.75 18.94 0.62
C TYR A 99 29.81 18.26 1.62
N LYS A 100 28.60 18.78 1.89
CA LYS A 100 27.64 18.07 2.78
C LYS A 100 27.24 16.70 2.23
N THR A 101 27.05 16.58 0.92
CA THR A 101 26.71 15.33 0.24
C THR A 101 27.84 14.31 0.40
N TYR A 102 29.07 14.74 0.11
CA TYR A 102 30.26 13.89 0.20
C TYR A 102 30.57 13.43 1.63
N CYS A 103 30.59 14.36 2.58
CA CYS A 103 30.87 14.05 3.98
C CYS A 103 29.84 13.08 4.58
N ALA A 104 28.61 13.13 4.09
CA ALA A 104 27.53 12.28 4.56
C ALA A 104 27.59 10.86 4.00
N SER A 105 28.25 10.62 2.85
CA SER A 105 28.50 9.29 2.28
C SER A 105 29.89 8.73 2.63
N TYR A 106 30.80 9.55 3.15
CA TYR A 106 32.18 9.15 3.42
C TYR A 106 32.32 7.90 4.32
N ASP A 107 31.47 7.75 5.35
CA ASP A 107 31.51 6.56 6.22
C ASP A 107 31.15 5.28 5.46
N HIS A 108 30.29 5.38 4.45
CA HIS A 108 29.96 4.26 3.57
C HIS A 108 31.15 3.90 2.67
N ALA A 109 31.83 4.90 2.10
CA ALA A 109 33.05 4.69 1.32
C ALA A 109 34.14 4.01 2.17
N LEU A 110 34.29 4.37 3.45
CA LEU A 110 35.21 3.69 4.37
C LEU A 110 34.84 2.23 4.62
N GLN A 111 33.54 1.92 4.76
CA GLN A 111 33.08 0.54 4.90
C GLN A 111 33.36 -0.30 3.65
N LEU A 112 33.25 0.30 2.46
CA LEU A 112 33.62 -0.33 1.20
C LEU A 112 35.13 -0.56 1.10
N VAL A 113 35.97 0.43 1.44
CA VAL A 113 37.43 0.23 1.45
C VAL A 113 37.81 -0.91 2.41
N GLU A 114 37.19 -0.97 3.59
CA GLU A 114 37.43 -2.04 4.55
C GLU A 114 36.93 -3.41 4.07
N SER A 115 35.82 -3.47 3.32
CA SER A 115 35.36 -4.73 2.71
C SER A 115 36.30 -5.19 1.59
N TYR A 116 36.80 -4.26 0.76
CA TYR A 116 37.75 -4.56 -0.30
C TYR A 116 39.11 -5.01 0.25
N ARG A 117 39.58 -4.47 1.39
CA ARG A 117 40.77 -4.98 2.09
C ARG A 117 40.65 -6.44 2.54
N ARG A 118 39.43 -6.95 2.72
CA ARG A 118 39.18 -8.34 3.12
C ARG A 118 39.11 -9.28 1.93
N ASP A 119 39.02 -8.75 0.72
CA ASP A 119 39.08 -9.50 -0.52
C ASP A 119 40.47 -9.33 -1.17
N PRO A 120 41.35 -10.34 -1.09
CA PRO A 120 42.71 -10.24 -1.62
C PRO A 120 42.76 -9.86 -3.11
N ARG A 121 41.77 -10.27 -3.91
CA ARG A 121 41.75 -9.99 -5.35
C ARG A 121 41.46 -8.52 -5.61
N LEU A 122 40.42 -7.97 -4.96
CA LEU A 122 40.10 -6.55 -5.09
C LEU A 122 41.22 -5.67 -4.53
N GLN A 123 41.81 -6.08 -3.41
CA GLN A 123 42.92 -5.36 -2.80
C GLN A 123 44.15 -5.29 -3.72
N GLU A 124 44.53 -6.41 -4.35
CA GLU A 124 45.64 -6.46 -5.31
C GLU A 124 45.36 -5.54 -6.51
N GLU A 125 44.18 -5.63 -7.11
CA GLU A 125 43.81 -4.82 -8.27
C GLU A 125 43.75 -3.30 -7.97
N ILE A 126 43.31 -2.94 -6.76
CA ILE A 126 43.30 -1.55 -6.28
C ILE A 126 44.73 -1.06 -6.08
N LEU A 127 45.60 -1.84 -5.44
CA LEU A 127 47.01 -1.50 -5.24
C LEU A 127 47.75 -1.34 -6.58
N ASP A 128 47.51 -2.25 -7.53
CA ASP A 128 48.08 -2.15 -8.87
C ASP A 128 47.62 -0.89 -9.59
N THR A 129 46.35 -0.52 -9.41
CA THR A 129 45.83 0.74 -9.96
C THR A 129 46.53 1.93 -9.33
N LEU A 130 46.65 1.97 -8.00
CA LEU A 130 47.34 3.06 -7.30
C LEU A 130 48.82 3.18 -7.72
N ASN A 131 49.51 2.04 -7.86
CA ASN A 131 50.90 2.00 -8.32
C ASN A 131 51.04 2.47 -9.78
N ALA A 132 50.06 2.19 -10.63
CA ALA A 132 50.07 2.62 -12.03
C ALA A 132 49.74 4.11 -12.19
N THR A 133 48.72 4.62 -11.47
CA THR A 133 48.20 5.98 -11.67
C THR A 133 48.88 7.02 -10.79
N VAL A 134 49.29 6.65 -9.57
CA VAL A 134 49.81 7.59 -8.56
C VAL A 134 51.05 7.06 -7.81
N PRO A 135 52.08 6.53 -8.51
CA PRO A 135 53.24 5.89 -7.86
C PRO A 135 54.02 6.83 -6.92
N HIS A 136 53.89 8.14 -7.10
CA HIS A 136 54.60 9.15 -6.33
C HIS A 136 53.99 9.42 -4.95
N THR A 137 52.75 8.99 -4.70
CA THR A 137 52.02 9.32 -3.47
C THR A 137 52.30 8.35 -2.32
N GLY A 138 52.81 7.15 -2.61
CA GLY A 138 53.04 6.11 -1.61
C GLY A 138 51.76 5.64 -0.89
N ALA A 139 50.58 5.91 -1.47
CA ALA A 139 49.30 5.55 -0.89
C ALA A 139 49.13 4.02 -0.85
N SER A 140 48.95 3.46 0.36
CA SER A 140 48.71 2.02 0.56
C SER A 140 47.27 1.60 0.27
N ASP A 141 46.35 2.55 0.17
CA ASP A 141 44.95 2.33 -0.18
C ASP A 141 44.27 3.65 -0.59
N LEU A 142 43.00 3.52 -0.99
CA LEU A 142 42.17 4.63 -1.44
C LEU A 142 41.79 5.61 -0.31
N SER A 143 41.92 5.23 0.98
CA SER A 143 41.53 6.11 2.10
C SER A 143 42.31 7.42 2.09
N PHE A 144 43.56 7.41 1.61
CA PHE A 144 44.38 8.62 1.47
C PHE A 144 43.71 9.70 0.61
N PHE A 145 43.14 9.33 -0.55
CA PHE A 145 42.49 10.28 -1.45
C PHE A 145 41.08 10.63 -0.99
N LEU A 146 40.33 9.64 -0.49
CA LEU A 146 38.93 9.81 -0.09
C LEU A 146 38.76 10.70 1.15
N VAL A 147 39.77 10.77 2.03
CA VAL A 147 39.70 11.65 3.20
C VAL A 147 39.96 13.13 2.87
N MET A 148 40.59 13.41 1.71
CA MET A 148 41.06 14.77 1.40
C MET A 148 39.94 15.82 1.36
N PRO A 149 38.75 15.59 0.78
CA PRO A 149 37.68 16.59 0.81
C PRO A 149 37.17 16.89 2.22
N VAL A 150 37.05 15.87 3.07
CA VAL A 150 36.66 16.02 4.48
C VAL A 150 37.69 16.88 5.23
N GLN A 151 38.97 16.67 4.97
CA GLN A 151 40.04 17.48 5.53
C GLN A 151 40.11 18.89 4.95
N ARG A 152 39.81 19.08 3.66
CA ARG A 152 39.97 20.39 3.01
C ARG A 152 38.96 21.39 3.52
N VAL A 153 37.68 21.00 3.60
CA VAL A 153 36.61 21.91 4.06
C VAL A 153 36.83 22.38 5.50
N THR A 154 37.42 21.53 6.34
CA THR A 154 37.79 21.85 7.73
C THR A 154 39.04 22.72 7.85
N LYS A 155 39.89 22.79 6.82
CA LYS A 155 41.10 23.63 6.79
C LYS A 155 40.82 25.08 6.38
N TYR A 156 39.76 25.38 5.62
CA TYR A 156 39.50 26.75 5.16
C TYR A 156 39.42 27.79 6.28
N PRO A 157 38.71 27.56 7.41
CA PRO A 157 38.70 28.52 8.52
C PRO A 157 40.08 28.72 9.14
N LEU A 158 40.90 27.67 9.19
CA LEU A 158 42.26 27.72 9.77
C LEU A 158 43.22 28.52 8.88
N LEU A 159 43.13 28.31 7.56
CA LEU A 159 43.93 29.05 6.58
C LEU A 159 43.56 30.53 6.57
N LEU A 160 42.26 30.85 6.60
CA LEU A 160 41.78 32.24 6.74
C LEU A 160 42.18 32.85 8.08
N GLY A 161 42.10 32.09 9.17
CA GLY A 161 42.56 32.51 10.50
C GLY A 161 44.04 32.87 10.51
N LYS A 162 44.89 32.04 9.89
CA LYS A 162 46.33 32.32 9.76
C LYS A 162 46.61 33.61 8.96
N ILE A 163 45.85 33.88 7.90
CA ILE A 163 45.95 35.14 7.15
C ILE A 163 45.50 36.32 8.02
N LEU A 164 44.40 36.17 8.75
CA LEU A 164 43.83 37.19 9.64
C LEU A 164 44.79 37.55 10.79
N GLU A 165 45.41 36.56 11.43
CA GLU A 165 46.40 36.75 12.50
C GLU A 165 47.62 37.57 12.05
N ASN A 166 47.97 37.48 10.76
CA ASN A 166 49.06 38.25 10.16
C ASN A 166 48.58 39.53 9.45
N THR A 167 47.31 39.92 9.64
CA THR A 167 46.72 41.13 9.05
C THR A 167 46.38 42.14 10.16
N PRO A 168 46.97 43.36 10.16
CA PRO A 168 46.71 44.34 11.21
C PRO A 168 45.24 44.78 11.25
N SER A 169 44.72 45.06 12.44
CA SER A 169 43.32 45.44 12.68
C SER A 169 42.90 46.73 11.97
N SER A 170 43.86 47.58 11.60
CA SER A 170 43.65 48.81 10.83
C SER A 170 43.49 48.57 9.32
N SER A 171 43.73 47.35 8.82
CA SER A 171 43.56 46.99 7.42
C SER A 171 42.08 46.98 7.03
N SER A 172 41.76 47.54 5.86
CA SER A 172 40.42 47.49 5.27
C SER A 172 39.93 46.04 5.03
N ALA A 173 40.85 45.09 4.83
CA ALA A 173 40.53 43.69 4.62
C ALA A 173 40.32 42.88 5.91
N HIS A 174 40.67 43.42 7.09
CA HIS A 174 40.65 42.65 8.35
C HIS A 174 39.22 42.16 8.67
N SER A 175 38.23 43.05 8.61
CA SER A 175 36.83 42.69 8.86
C SER A 175 36.27 41.71 7.82
N ALA A 176 36.69 41.86 6.55
CA ALA A 176 36.27 40.96 5.47
C ALA A 176 36.83 39.54 5.66
N LEU A 177 38.12 39.42 6.06
CA LEU A 177 38.76 38.15 6.37
C LEU A 177 38.12 37.47 7.58
N GLU A 178 37.82 38.22 8.64
CA GLU A 178 37.11 37.70 9.81
C GLU A 178 35.71 37.18 9.45
N ALA A 179 34.98 37.92 8.60
CA ALA A 179 33.68 37.47 8.10
C ALA A 179 33.79 36.20 7.24
N ALA A 180 34.81 36.09 6.38
CA ALA A 180 35.06 34.89 5.58
C ALA A 180 35.43 33.68 6.45
N ALA A 181 36.30 33.86 7.45
CA ALA A 181 36.68 32.80 8.37
C ALA A 181 35.48 32.27 9.16
N ARG A 182 34.64 33.18 9.69
CA ARG A 182 33.39 32.80 10.36
C ARG A 182 32.40 32.10 9.43
N ALA A 183 32.27 32.56 8.19
CA ALA A 183 31.39 31.91 7.21
C ALA A 183 31.82 30.46 6.95
N MET A 184 33.11 30.20 6.73
CA MET A 184 33.60 28.83 6.52
C MET A 184 33.54 27.96 7.78
N ALA A 185 33.65 28.54 8.97
CA ALA A 185 33.41 27.82 10.22
C ALA A 185 31.93 27.40 10.34
N GLN A 186 31.01 28.28 9.94
CA GLN A 186 29.58 27.97 9.88
C GLN A 186 29.27 26.87 8.86
N VAL A 187 29.90 26.90 7.67
CA VAL A 187 29.78 25.83 6.67
C VAL A 187 30.17 24.47 7.27
N ASN A 188 31.28 24.39 8.02
CA ASN A 188 31.67 23.15 8.69
C ASN A 188 30.65 22.69 9.75
N ALA A 189 30.11 23.62 10.54
CA ALA A 189 29.06 23.30 11.51
C ALA A 189 27.80 22.76 10.82
N ASN A 190 27.37 23.37 9.72
CA ASN A 190 26.22 22.95 8.92
C ASN A 190 26.42 21.56 8.31
N ILE A 191 27.60 21.29 7.73
CA ILE A 191 27.96 19.97 7.18
C ILE A 191 27.94 18.90 8.28
N ASN A 192 28.52 19.19 9.44
CA ASN A 192 28.55 18.24 10.56
C ASN A 192 27.14 17.94 11.09
N GLU A 193 26.30 18.95 11.23
CA GLU A 193 24.92 18.77 11.66
C GLU A 193 24.10 18.01 10.61
N TYR A 194 24.28 18.28 9.32
CA TYR A 194 23.67 17.49 8.24
C TYR A 194 24.08 16.02 8.32
N LYS A 195 25.38 15.73 8.51
CA LYS A 195 25.88 14.37 8.70
C LYS A 195 25.19 13.69 9.88
N ARG A 196 25.14 14.36 11.03
CA ARG A 196 24.48 13.88 12.24
C ARG A 196 23.00 13.55 12.00
N ARG A 197 22.26 14.45 11.36
CA ARG A 197 20.85 14.23 11.00
C ARG A 197 20.68 13.02 10.09
N ARG A 198 21.56 12.83 9.09
CA ARG A 198 21.52 11.66 8.20
C ARG A 198 21.85 10.35 8.94
N GLU A 199 22.79 10.36 9.86
CA GLU A 199 23.10 9.19 10.70
C GLU A 199 21.92 8.81 11.60
N VAL A 200 21.28 9.80 12.22
CA VAL A 200 20.06 9.63 13.01
C VAL A 200 18.92 9.09 12.13
N ALA A 201 18.70 9.68 10.95
CA ALA A 201 17.72 9.21 9.99
C ALA A 201 17.98 7.73 9.65
N THR A 202 19.19 7.38 9.23
CA THR A 202 19.56 6.00 8.84
C THR A 202 19.36 5.01 9.99
N LYS A 203 19.68 5.41 11.22
CA LYS A 203 19.54 4.58 12.43
C LYS A 203 18.09 4.23 12.74
N TYR A 204 17.16 5.16 12.51
CA TYR A 204 15.75 5.01 12.88
C TYR A 204 14.81 4.75 11.71
N ASN A 205 15.29 4.90 10.47
CA ASN A 205 14.55 4.60 9.24
C ASN A 205 14.68 3.12 8.83
N LYS A 206 15.68 2.39 9.33
CA LYS A 206 15.73 0.93 9.19
C LYS A 206 14.61 0.31 10.03
N ALA A 207 13.49 0.01 9.40
CA ALA A 207 12.51 -0.93 9.90
C ALA A 207 13.21 -2.30 10.04
N GLU A 208 13.90 -2.53 11.16
CA GLU A 208 14.43 -3.86 11.42
C GLU A 208 13.21 -4.78 11.58
N HIS A 209 12.98 -5.64 10.58
CA HIS A 209 12.09 -6.79 10.66
C HIS A 209 12.68 -7.83 11.64
N LEU A 210 12.86 -7.41 12.89
CA LEU A 210 13.29 -8.28 13.97
C LEU A 210 12.14 -9.22 14.29
N THR A 211 12.45 -10.51 14.32
CA THR A 211 11.53 -11.50 14.85
C THR A 211 11.25 -11.19 16.34
N LEU A 212 10.12 -11.67 16.86
CA LEU A 212 9.79 -11.49 18.29
C LEU A 212 10.91 -12.01 19.20
N ARG A 213 11.65 -13.04 18.76
CA ARG A 213 12.80 -13.61 19.45
C ARG A 213 13.98 -12.64 19.48
N ASP A 214 14.28 -11.96 18.38
CA ASP A 214 15.36 -10.96 18.32
C ASP A 214 15.01 -9.71 19.14
N ARG A 215 13.72 -9.34 19.19
CA ARG A 215 13.22 -8.26 20.06
C ARG A 215 13.34 -8.63 21.53
N LEU A 216 13.03 -9.87 21.91
CA LEU A 216 13.19 -10.39 23.27
C LEU A 216 14.67 -10.50 23.68
N ALA A 217 15.55 -10.93 22.76
CA ALA A 217 16.99 -11.04 23.02
C ALA A 217 17.68 -9.68 23.20
N ARG A 218 17.13 -8.61 22.61
CA ARG A 218 17.63 -7.23 22.75
C ARG A 218 17.03 -6.47 23.94
N LEU A 219 16.15 -7.09 24.73
CA LEU A 219 15.63 -6.50 25.96
C LEU A 219 16.75 -6.40 27.00
N ASN A 220 17.35 -5.22 27.10
CA ASN A 220 18.28 -4.86 28.17
C ASN A 220 17.49 -4.24 29.34
N THR A 221 17.81 -4.58 30.58
CA THR A 221 17.26 -3.98 31.81
C THR A 221 17.27 -2.45 31.75
N HIS A 222 18.32 -1.84 31.20
CA HIS A 222 18.43 -0.39 31.02
C HIS A 222 17.43 0.16 29.97
N SER A 223 17.10 -0.61 28.93
CA SER A 223 16.11 -0.22 27.92
C SER A 223 14.67 -0.32 28.43
N ILE A 224 14.40 -1.29 29.31
CA ILE A 224 13.11 -1.46 29.98
C ILE A 224 12.92 -0.33 30.97
N ALA A 225 13.92 -0.04 31.80
CA ALA A 225 13.90 1.08 32.74
C ALA A 225 13.54 2.40 32.04
N LYS A 226 14.22 2.73 30.92
CA LYS A 226 13.89 3.93 30.13
C LYS A 226 12.46 3.95 29.60
N LYS A 227 11.93 2.82 29.11
CA LYS A 227 10.53 2.75 28.66
C LYS A 227 9.54 2.95 29.82
N THR A 228 9.83 2.39 30.99
CA THR A 228 9.01 2.57 32.19
C THR A 228 9.05 4.02 32.68
N THR A 229 10.23 4.65 32.72
CA THR A 229 10.37 6.07 33.08
C THR A 229 9.62 6.98 32.11
N ARG A 230 9.72 6.73 30.79
CA ARG A 230 8.95 7.46 29.77
C ARG A 230 7.44 7.30 29.95
N LEU A 231 6.96 6.07 30.16
CA LEU A 231 5.54 5.82 30.43
C LEU A 231 5.07 6.56 31.70
N SER A 232 5.87 6.54 32.76
CA SER A 232 5.59 7.30 33.97
C SER A 232 5.47 8.80 33.68
N ARG A 233 6.40 9.36 32.91
CA ARG A 233 6.39 10.78 32.53
C ARG A 233 5.20 11.14 31.64
N LEU A 234 4.84 10.28 30.70
CA LEU A 234 3.66 10.45 29.85
C LEU A 234 2.35 10.46 30.66
N LEU A 235 2.23 9.57 31.65
CA LEU A 235 1.08 9.58 32.58
C LEU A 235 1.03 10.86 33.43
N LEU A 236 2.18 11.41 33.83
CA LEU A 236 2.24 12.68 34.55
C LEU A 236 1.79 13.86 33.69
N HIS A 237 2.12 13.86 32.39
CA HIS A 237 1.61 14.84 31.41
C HIS A 237 0.09 14.73 31.24
N GLU A 238 -0.43 13.51 31.04
CA GLU A 238 -1.89 13.29 30.89
C GLU A 238 -2.68 13.66 32.16
N ALA A 239 -2.08 13.48 33.33
CA ALA A 239 -2.66 13.89 34.62
C ALA A 239 -2.52 15.40 34.91
N GLY A 240 -1.82 16.16 34.07
CA GLY A 240 -1.55 17.59 34.26
C GLY A 240 -0.62 17.91 35.43
N ILE A 241 0.15 16.91 35.90
CA ILE A 241 1.09 17.06 37.02
C ILE A 241 2.40 17.69 36.57
N VAL A 242 2.82 17.43 35.32
CA VAL A 242 3.99 18.02 34.67
C VAL A 242 3.52 18.77 33.42
N ALA A 243 4.09 19.96 33.18
CA ALA A 243 3.75 20.77 32.01
C ALA A 243 4.38 20.15 30.74
N LYS A 244 3.55 19.92 29.72
CA LYS A 244 4.00 19.41 28.42
C LYS A 244 4.77 20.50 27.66
N THR A 245 5.92 20.16 27.10
CA THR A 245 6.62 21.05 26.17
C THR A 245 5.75 21.22 24.92
N GLU A 246 5.23 22.42 24.70
CA GLU A 246 4.48 22.77 23.49
C GLU A 246 5.45 23.19 22.38
N ASP A 247 5.50 22.41 21.30
CA ASP A 247 6.20 22.75 20.07
C ASP A 247 5.16 22.89 18.96
N LYS A 248 4.49 24.04 18.97
CA LYS A 248 3.34 24.29 18.10
C LYS A 248 3.68 24.17 16.61
N GLU A 249 4.90 24.56 16.23
CA GLU A 249 5.37 24.44 14.85
C GLU A 249 5.47 22.97 14.44
N TYR A 250 6.09 22.13 15.28
CA TYR A 250 6.16 20.70 15.01
C TYR A 250 4.78 20.02 15.08
N ASP A 251 3.93 20.39 16.05
CA ASP A 251 2.61 19.79 16.23
C ASP A 251 1.73 19.98 14.97
N ASP A 252 1.75 21.18 14.36
CA ASP A 252 1.06 21.47 13.10
C ASP A 252 1.63 20.62 11.93
N LEU A 253 2.93 20.34 11.92
CA LEU A 253 3.59 19.50 10.90
C LEU A 253 3.26 18.02 11.08
N GLU A 254 3.24 17.54 12.32
CA GLU A 254 2.86 16.18 12.67
C GLU A 254 1.39 15.92 12.30
N GLU A 255 0.48 16.84 12.61
CA GLU A 255 -0.94 16.71 12.25
C GLU A 255 -1.11 16.55 10.73
N LYS A 256 -0.41 17.38 9.94
CA LYS A 256 -0.40 17.27 8.47
C LYS A 256 0.14 15.92 8.00
N PHE A 257 1.25 15.47 8.58
CA PHE A 257 1.84 14.17 8.25
C PHE A 257 0.87 13.02 8.56
N GLN A 258 0.22 13.03 9.73
CA GLN A 258 -0.76 12.03 10.12
C GLN A 258 -1.99 12.04 9.18
N CYS A 259 -2.44 13.21 8.75
CA CYS A 259 -3.51 13.34 7.76
C CYS A 259 -3.14 12.69 6.41
N VAL A 260 -1.91 12.92 5.92
CA VAL A 260 -1.39 12.30 4.69
C VAL A 260 -1.30 10.78 4.86
N ALA A 261 -0.69 10.30 5.95
CA ALA A 261 -0.51 8.88 6.22
C ALA A 261 -1.87 8.14 6.32
N SER A 262 -2.84 8.75 7.02
CA SER A 262 -4.20 8.24 7.12
C SER A 262 -4.90 8.19 5.76
N SER A 263 -4.73 9.24 4.93
CA SER A 263 -5.31 9.29 3.58
C SER A 263 -4.74 8.21 2.66
N VAL A 264 -3.42 7.97 2.71
CA VAL A 264 -2.76 6.90 1.94
C VAL A 264 -3.25 5.53 2.40
N THR A 265 -3.34 5.29 3.70
CA THR A 265 -3.81 4.01 4.27
C THR A 265 -5.25 3.73 3.85
N THR A 266 -6.13 4.72 4.01
CA THR A 266 -7.55 4.63 3.64
C THR A 266 -7.71 4.38 2.14
N LEU A 267 -6.96 5.10 1.29
CA LEU A 267 -7.02 4.89 -0.15
C LEU A 267 -6.52 3.49 -0.54
N LYS A 268 -5.47 3.00 0.12
CA LYS A 268 -4.94 1.64 -0.11
C LYS A 268 -5.98 0.59 0.22
N GLU A 269 -6.62 0.67 1.37
CA GLU A 269 -7.72 -0.24 1.73
C GLU A 269 -8.88 -0.19 0.72
N ASN A 270 -9.26 1.00 0.28
CA ASN A 270 -10.32 1.19 -0.72
C ASN A 270 -9.97 0.56 -2.07
N VAL A 271 -8.74 0.79 -2.58
CA VAL A 271 -8.28 0.22 -3.86
C VAL A 271 -8.13 -1.30 -3.75
N ALA A 272 -7.64 -1.82 -2.63
CA ALA A 272 -7.56 -3.26 -2.38
C ALA A 272 -8.94 -3.91 -2.43
N SER A 273 -9.92 -3.31 -1.74
CA SER A 273 -11.31 -3.78 -1.76
C SER A 273 -11.89 -3.72 -3.17
N TYR A 274 -11.66 -2.62 -3.90
CA TYR A 274 -12.10 -2.47 -5.29
C TYR A 274 -11.54 -3.57 -6.21
N LEU A 275 -10.23 -3.83 -6.15
CA LEU A 275 -9.58 -4.89 -6.92
C LEU A 275 -10.10 -6.29 -6.54
N GLY A 276 -10.34 -6.53 -5.25
CA GLY A 276 -10.94 -7.79 -4.78
C GLY A 276 -12.36 -8.00 -5.31
N HIS A 277 -13.19 -6.95 -5.32
CA HIS A 277 -14.53 -7.02 -5.93
C HIS A 277 -14.48 -7.23 -7.44
N LEU A 278 -13.56 -6.54 -8.14
CA LEU A 278 -13.36 -6.73 -9.57
C LEU A 278 -12.90 -8.15 -9.90
N GLU A 279 -12.01 -8.72 -9.10
CA GLU A 279 -11.58 -10.11 -9.24
C GLU A 279 -12.73 -11.10 -8.99
N ALA A 280 -13.54 -10.86 -7.96
CA ALA A 280 -14.73 -11.67 -7.70
C ALA A 280 -15.75 -11.60 -8.85
N PHE A 281 -15.91 -10.42 -9.45
CA PHE A 281 -16.77 -10.21 -10.62
C PHE A 281 -16.25 -10.94 -11.88
N LEU A 282 -14.94 -11.10 -12.02
CA LEU A 282 -14.32 -11.79 -13.16
C LEU A 282 -14.27 -13.31 -13.03
N LEU A 283 -14.63 -13.87 -11.87
CA LEU A 283 -14.70 -15.31 -11.70
C LEU A 283 -15.82 -15.92 -12.57
N PRO A 284 -15.55 -17.01 -13.31
CA PRO A 284 -16.57 -17.68 -14.11
C PRO A 284 -17.73 -18.17 -13.25
N THR A 285 -18.97 -17.84 -13.62
CA THR A 285 -20.17 -18.40 -12.99
C THR A 285 -20.76 -19.51 -13.89
N PRO A 286 -20.72 -20.79 -13.47
CA PRO A 286 -21.10 -21.92 -14.33
C PRO A 286 -22.53 -21.82 -14.88
N HIS A 287 -23.44 -21.25 -14.09
CA HIS A 287 -24.87 -21.17 -14.40
C HIS A 287 -25.20 -20.19 -15.54
N GLN A 288 -24.28 -19.29 -15.90
CA GLN A 288 -24.46 -18.38 -17.04
C GLN A 288 -24.14 -19.06 -18.39
N CYS A 289 -23.44 -20.19 -18.37
CA CYS A 289 -23.07 -20.95 -19.58
C CYS A 289 -24.17 -21.92 -20.07
N ASP A 290 -25.17 -22.24 -19.23
CA ASP A 290 -26.11 -23.35 -19.47
C ASP A 290 -27.42 -22.95 -20.19
N LEU A 291 -27.74 -21.65 -20.29
CA LEU A 291 -28.86 -21.17 -21.12
C LEU A 291 -28.36 -20.90 -22.55
N GLN A 292 -27.90 -21.96 -23.21
CA GLN A 292 -27.36 -21.90 -24.57
C GLN A 292 -28.49 -21.73 -25.59
N MET A 293 -28.93 -20.49 -25.78
CA MET A 293 -29.58 -20.10 -27.03
C MET A 293 -28.48 -19.82 -28.05
N ASP A 294 -28.35 -20.66 -29.06
CA ASP A 294 -27.30 -20.56 -30.09
C ASP A 294 -27.70 -19.67 -31.28
N GLU A 295 -28.90 -19.10 -31.23
CA GLU A 295 -29.45 -18.28 -32.31
C GLU A 295 -30.11 -16.99 -31.79
N GLY A 296 -30.08 -15.94 -32.62
CA GLY A 296 -30.79 -14.68 -32.39
C GLY A 296 -30.09 -13.67 -31.47
N PRO A 297 -30.80 -12.62 -31.01
CA PRO A 297 -30.27 -11.48 -30.22
C PRO A 297 -29.49 -11.84 -28.95
N ALA A 298 -29.74 -13.03 -28.39
CA ALA A 298 -29.02 -13.54 -27.22
C ALA A 298 -27.53 -13.82 -27.51
N LEU A 299 -27.17 -14.09 -28.77
CA LEU A 299 -25.79 -14.34 -29.19
C LEU A 299 -24.94 -13.06 -29.10
N GLN A 300 -25.46 -11.91 -29.52
CA GLN A 300 -24.77 -10.62 -29.45
C GLN A 300 -24.51 -10.21 -28.00
N GLN A 301 -25.49 -10.38 -27.11
CA GLN A 301 -25.31 -10.12 -25.68
C GLN A 301 -24.24 -11.02 -25.07
N ARG A 302 -24.20 -12.30 -25.44
CA ARG A 302 -23.16 -13.25 -24.99
C ARG A 302 -21.77 -12.82 -25.47
N ARG A 303 -21.62 -12.44 -26.75
CA ARG A 303 -20.35 -11.96 -27.32
C ARG A 303 -19.84 -10.73 -26.59
N LEU A 304 -20.71 -9.74 -26.35
CA LEU A 304 -20.36 -8.55 -25.57
C LEU A 304 -19.88 -8.93 -24.16
N SER A 305 -20.63 -9.78 -23.44
CA SER A 305 -20.26 -10.21 -22.10
C SER A 305 -18.91 -10.95 -22.07
N GLN A 306 -18.67 -11.85 -23.04
CA GLN A 306 -17.41 -12.59 -23.17
C GLN A 306 -16.23 -11.67 -23.46
N LEU A 307 -16.41 -10.67 -24.32
CA LEU A 307 -15.37 -9.70 -24.65
C LEU A 307 -15.03 -8.81 -23.43
N LEU A 308 -16.06 -8.34 -22.72
CA LEU A 308 -15.87 -7.52 -21.53
C LEU A 308 -15.14 -8.31 -20.43
N GLN A 309 -15.61 -9.54 -20.13
CA GLN A 309 -15.02 -10.39 -19.08
C GLN A 309 -13.66 -10.97 -19.47
N GLY A 310 -13.45 -11.29 -20.74
CA GLY A 310 -12.24 -11.96 -21.23
C GLY A 310 -11.11 -11.03 -21.64
N THR A 311 -11.41 -9.75 -21.93
CA THR A 311 -10.40 -8.81 -22.47
C THR A 311 -10.42 -7.47 -21.76
N VAL A 312 -11.55 -6.75 -21.78
CA VAL A 312 -11.61 -5.35 -21.32
C VAL A 312 -11.37 -5.23 -19.81
N PHE A 313 -12.11 -5.98 -18.99
CA PHE A 313 -11.95 -5.90 -17.53
C PHE A 313 -10.62 -6.46 -17.02
N PRO A 314 -10.08 -7.59 -17.55
CA PRO A 314 -8.72 -8.04 -17.20
C PRO A 314 -7.63 -7.01 -17.52
N GLU A 315 -7.68 -6.37 -18.69
CA GLU A 315 -6.72 -5.33 -19.06
C GLU A 315 -6.85 -4.11 -18.13
N PHE A 316 -8.08 -3.67 -17.86
CA PHE A 316 -8.33 -2.62 -16.89
C PHE A 316 -7.79 -2.96 -15.49
N LYS A 317 -8.04 -4.18 -14.98
CA LYS A 317 -7.50 -4.65 -13.69
C LYS A 317 -5.97 -4.55 -13.67
N GLN A 318 -5.31 -5.01 -14.74
CA GLN A 318 -3.85 -4.96 -14.85
C GLN A 318 -3.33 -3.51 -14.85
N ARG A 319 -4.01 -2.59 -15.54
CA ARG A 319 -3.65 -1.16 -15.55
C ARG A 319 -3.86 -0.52 -14.18
N VAL A 320 -4.95 -0.82 -13.46
CA VAL A 320 -5.18 -0.35 -12.08
C VAL A 320 -4.11 -0.91 -11.14
N ASP A 321 -3.77 -2.19 -11.24
CA ASP A 321 -2.70 -2.77 -10.43
C ASP A 321 -1.39 -2.01 -10.63
N ARG A 322 -0.96 -1.84 -11.89
CA ARG A 322 0.33 -1.23 -12.22
C ARG A 322 0.40 0.28 -11.93
N LEU A 323 -0.65 1.03 -12.25
CA LEU A 323 -0.62 2.51 -12.25
C LEU A 323 -1.22 3.14 -11.00
N VAL A 324 -1.95 2.36 -10.19
CA VAL A 324 -2.63 2.85 -8.98
C VAL A 324 -2.16 2.05 -7.76
N TRP A 325 -2.28 0.73 -7.78
CA TRP A 325 -1.97 -0.11 -6.63
C TRP A 325 -0.47 -0.14 -6.29
N GLN A 326 0.40 -0.44 -7.26
CA GLN A 326 1.85 -0.49 -7.01
C GLN A 326 2.42 0.85 -6.51
N PRO A 327 2.13 2.01 -7.13
CA PRO A 327 2.59 3.31 -6.60
C PRO A 327 2.06 3.62 -5.20
N LEU A 328 0.82 3.21 -4.90
CA LEU A 328 0.22 3.41 -3.58
C LEU A 328 0.86 2.53 -2.50
N CYS A 329 1.26 1.29 -2.86
CA CYS A 329 2.07 0.45 -2.01
C CYS A 329 3.44 1.09 -1.75
N SER A 330 4.15 1.54 -2.79
CA SER A 330 5.44 2.22 -2.60
C SER A 330 5.33 3.48 -1.74
N LEU A 331 4.27 4.28 -1.91
CA LEU A 331 4.02 5.45 -1.07
C LEU A 331 3.74 5.07 0.39
N SER A 332 2.94 4.01 0.60
CA SER A 332 2.70 3.45 1.94
C SER A 332 3.99 3.01 2.62
N ASP A 333 4.90 2.36 1.89
CA ASP A 333 6.17 1.88 2.44
C ASP A 333 7.11 3.06 2.76
N MET A 334 7.14 4.11 1.93
CA MET A 334 7.93 5.33 2.16
C MET A 334 7.49 6.11 3.41
N LEU A 335 6.24 5.95 3.87
CA LEU A 335 5.72 6.59 5.08
C LEU A 335 6.25 5.96 6.39
N GLU A 336 6.67 4.69 6.35
CA GLU A 336 7.07 3.97 7.58
C GLU A 336 8.25 4.63 8.30
N GLY A 337 9.23 5.10 7.53
CA GLY A 337 10.42 5.78 8.04
C GLY A 337 10.12 7.05 8.83
N PRO A 338 9.50 8.06 8.20
CA PRO A 338 9.04 9.26 8.89
C PRO A 338 8.13 8.94 10.08
N GLN A 339 7.21 7.96 9.96
CA GLN A 339 6.33 7.58 11.07
C GLN A 339 7.10 6.99 12.27
N GLN A 340 8.16 6.22 12.02
CA GLN A 340 9.06 5.73 13.06
C GLN A 340 9.83 6.88 13.70
N LEU A 341 10.33 7.85 12.91
CA LEU A 341 11.04 9.02 13.42
C LEU A 341 10.14 9.91 14.30
N VAL A 342 8.90 10.17 13.89
CA VAL A 342 7.89 10.88 14.68
C VAL A 342 7.69 10.20 16.04
N LYS A 343 7.49 8.87 16.03
CA LYS A 343 7.37 8.10 17.28
C LYS A 343 8.65 8.18 18.13
N LYS A 344 9.82 8.13 17.51
CA LYS A 344 11.11 8.24 18.21
C LYS A 344 11.35 9.62 18.78
N ARG A 345 10.88 10.67 18.12
CA ARG A 345 10.91 12.03 18.63
C ARG A 345 10.13 12.11 19.94
N LEU A 346 8.89 11.60 19.99
CA LEU A 346 8.11 11.55 21.23
C LEU A 346 8.83 10.78 22.35
N ASP A 347 9.36 9.59 22.04
CA ASP A 347 10.15 8.81 23.01
C ASP A 347 11.33 9.63 23.58
N LYS A 348 11.97 10.45 22.73
CA LYS A 348 13.19 11.20 23.05
C LYS A 348 12.96 12.57 23.65
N LEU A 349 11.81 13.18 23.39
CA LEU A 349 11.36 14.39 24.07
C LEU A 349 11.23 14.12 25.57
N LEU A 350 10.64 12.98 25.95
CA LEU A 350 10.50 12.59 27.35
C LEU A 350 11.86 12.42 28.04
N ASP A 351 12.85 11.83 27.37
CA ASP A 351 14.23 11.74 27.88
C ASP A 351 14.85 13.16 28.01
N TYR A 352 14.63 14.03 27.02
CA TYR A 352 15.18 15.38 26.97
C TYR A 352 14.65 16.26 28.10
N GLU A 353 13.34 16.29 28.32
CA GLU A 353 12.72 17.10 29.37
C GLU A 353 13.20 16.69 30.76
N GLU A 354 13.38 15.38 31.01
CA GLU A 354 13.88 14.86 32.28
C GLU A 354 15.33 15.29 32.54
N ILE A 355 16.17 15.23 31.51
CA ILE A 355 17.56 15.68 31.61
C ILE A 355 17.62 17.21 31.74
N GLN A 356 16.74 17.94 31.07
CA GLN A 356 16.63 19.40 31.12
C GLN A 356 16.26 19.88 32.53
N GLU A 357 15.28 19.23 33.18
CA GLU A 357 14.90 19.49 34.58
C GLU A 357 16.09 19.23 35.51
N ARG A 358 16.73 18.07 35.39
CA ARG A 358 17.91 17.71 36.19
C ARG A 358 19.07 18.67 35.98
N LYS A 359 19.30 19.13 34.74
CA LYS A 359 20.31 20.16 34.41
C LYS A 359 20.01 21.46 35.13
N SER A 360 18.74 21.85 35.19
CA SER A 360 18.29 23.07 35.86
C SER A 360 18.46 22.97 37.39
N GLU A 361 18.30 21.77 37.96
CA GLU A 361 18.47 21.52 39.39
C GLU A 361 19.95 21.36 39.82
N MET A 362 20.74 20.61 39.05
CA MET A 362 22.10 20.18 39.42
C MET A 362 23.22 20.99 38.74
N GLY A 363 22.88 21.85 37.77
CA GLY A 363 23.82 22.72 37.05
C GLY A 363 24.83 22.01 36.14
N SER A 364 24.80 20.67 36.07
CA SER A 364 25.71 19.86 35.28
C SER A 364 24.98 18.64 34.71
N VAL A 365 25.48 18.14 33.57
CA VAL A 365 24.91 17.01 32.83
C VAL A 365 26.05 16.07 32.47
N SER A 366 25.82 14.76 32.57
CA SER A 366 26.79 13.76 32.12
C SER A 366 26.98 13.82 30.61
N TYR A 367 28.14 13.39 30.11
CA TYR A 367 28.39 13.24 28.67
C TYR A 367 27.32 12.39 27.97
N ASP A 368 26.88 11.30 28.59
CA ASP A 368 25.85 10.41 28.04
C ASP A 368 24.45 11.07 27.99
N GLU A 369 24.17 11.93 28.97
CA GLU A 369 22.92 12.68 29.04
C GLU A 369 22.92 13.82 28.00
N GLU A 370 24.04 14.52 27.84
CA GLU A 370 24.21 15.54 26.79
C GLU A 370 24.11 14.92 25.38
N ALA A 371 24.68 13.73 25.18
CA ALA A 371 24.51 12.97 23.95
C ALA A 371 23.04 12.58 23.70
N ALA A 372 22.29 12.21 24.75
CA ALA A 372 20.86 11.90 24.65
C ALA A 372 20.02 13.15 24.32
N MET A 373 20.31 14.29 24.94
CA MET A 373 19.66 15.56 24.62
C MET A 373 19.88 15.95 23.15
N ASN A 374 21.15 15.91 22.71
CA ASN A 374 21.49 16.23 21.33
C ASN A 374 20.89 15.22 20.33
N THR A 375 20.56 13.99 20.75
CA THR A 375 19.84 13.03 19.92
C THR A 375 18.39 13.46 19.69
N TYR A 376 17.70 13.97 20.72
CA TYR A 376 16.36 14.54 20.57
C TYR A 376 16.39 15.74 19.60
N LEU A 377 17.29 16.71 19.83
CA LEU A 377 17.42 17.89 18.99
C LEU A 377 17.65 17.53 17.52
N ALA A 378 18.55 16.57 17.25
CA ALA A 378 18.80 16.12 15.88
C ALA A 378 17.58 15.44 15.22
N ILE A 379 16.78 14.67 15.96
CA ILE A 379 15.53 14.09 15.42
C ILE A 379 14.50 15.19 15.16
N ASN A 380 14.37 16.13 16.10
CA ASN A 380 13.45 17.25 16.00
C ASN A 380 13.76 18.11 14.76
N ASP A 381 14.99 18.57 14.63
CA ASP A 381 15.44 19.43 13.54
C ASP A 381 15.32 18.74 12.17
N LEU A 382 15.62 17.44 12.12
CA LEU A 382 15.42 16.64 10.92
C LEU A 382 13.94 16.60 10.51
N LEU A 383 13.02 16.34 11.45
CA LEU A 383 11.60 16.26 11.14
C LEU A 383 11.02 17.63 10.75
N VAL A 384 11.40 18.71 11.46
CA VAL A 384 10.96 20.07 11.12
C VAL A 384 11.45 20.49 9.73
N ALA A 385 12.67 20.13 9.35
CA ALA A 385 13.21 20.44 8.03
C ALA A 385 12.59 19.61 6.90
N GLU A 386 12.39 18.30 7.10
CA GLU A 386 12.07 17.37 6.01
C GLU A 386 10.56 17.07 5.86
N LEU A 387 9.78 17.06 6.95
CA LEU A 387 8.34 16.76 6.89
C LEU A 387 7.55 17.68 5.94
N PRO A 388 7.78 19.01 5.90
CA PRO A 388 7.05 19.88 4.98
C PRO A 388 7.23 19.45 3.52
N HIS A 389 8.47 19.18 3.12
CA HIS A 389 8.80 18.77 1.76
C HIS A 389 8.24 17.37 1.45
N PHE A 390 8.42 16.41 2.37
CA PHE A 390 7.88 15.07 2.24
C PHE A 390 6.35 15.08 2.07
N ASN A 391 5.63 15.82 2.92
CA ASN A 391 4.17 15.92 2.87
C ASN A 391 3.69 16.50 1.54
N GLN A 392 4.37 17.53 1.03
CA GLN A 392 4.05 18.14 -0.27
C GLN A 392 4.18 17.13 -1.41
N VAL A 393 5.30 16.42 -1.49
CA VAL A 393 5.56 15.43 -2.54
C VAL A 393 4.60 14.24 -2.42
N ALA A 394 4.35 13.74 -1.21
CA ALA A 394 3.39 12.66 -0.96
C ALA A 394 1.97 13.02 -1.41
N LEU A 395 1.50 14.24 -1.12
CA LEU A 395 0.20 14.75 -1.58
C LEU A 395 0.13 14.88 -3.10
N GLN A 396 1.20 15.35 -3.74
CA GLN A 396 1.26 15.42 -5.21
C GLN A 396 1.14 14.03 -5.84
N LEU A 397 1.88 13.04 -5.31
CA LEU A 397 1.82 11.66 -5.78
C LEU A 397 0.42 11.06 -5.56
N LEU A 398 -0.18 11.28 -4.39
CA LEU A 398 -1.55 10.85 -4.10
C LEU A 398 -2.56 11.44 -5.10
N GLY A 399 -2.42 12.73 -5.40
CA GLY A 399 -3.24 13.40 -6.41
C GLY A 399 -3.03 12.84 -7.83
N GLN A 400 -1.80 12.45 -8.19
CA GLN A 400 -1.52 11.78 -9.47
C GLN A 400 -2.15 10.39 -9.53
N ILE A 401 -2.03 9.59 -8.46
CA ILE A 401 -2.64 8.26 -8.34
C ILE A 401 -4.17 8.35 -8.55
N LEU A 402 -4.82 9.32 -7.90
CA LEU A 402 -6.27 9.54 -8.06
C LEU A 402 -6.65 9.95 -9.49
N ARG A 403 -5.88 10.85 -10.12
CA ARG A 403 -6.12 11.23 -11.52
C ARG A 403 -5.94 10.04 -12.47
N SER A 404 -4.89 9.24 -12.27
CA SER A 404 -4.68 8.01 -13.03
C SER A 404 -5.85 7.05 -12.87
N PHE A 405 -6.34 6.83 -11.65
CA PHE A 405 -7.50 5.99 -11.42
C PHE A 405 -8.75 6.52 -12.14
N SER A 406 -9.04 7.82 -12.05
CA SER A 406 -10.17 8.43 -12.76
C SER A 406 -10.04 8.30 -14.29
N ALA A 407 -8.85 8.50 -14.85
CA ALA A 407 -8.61 8.33 -16.27
C ALA A 407 -8.82 6.87 -16.71
N LEU A 408 -8.37 5.90 -15.91
CA LEU A 408 -8.61 4.48 -16.16
C LEU A 408 -10.11 4.13 -16.15
N GLN A 409 -10.90 4.73 -15.26
CA GLN A 409 -12.35 4.54 -15.23
C GLN A 409 -13.02 5.10 -16.49
N LEU A 410 -12.59 6.28 -16.95
CA LEU A 410 -13.08 6.89 -18.19
C LEU A 410 -12.74 6.02 -19.41
N ASP A 411 -11.50 5.54 -19.49
CA ASP A 411 -11.07 4.62 -20.55
C ASP A 411 -11.91 3.34 -20.55
N LEU A 412 -12.16 2.76 -19.38
CA LEU A 412 -12.99 1.56 -19.24
C LEU A 412 -14.42 1.81 -19.76
N ALA A 413 -15.03 2.92 -19.35
CA ALA A 413 -16.37 3.28 -19.78
C ALA A 413 -16.43 3.50 -21.31
N ALA A 414 -15.44 4.19 -21.88
CA ALA A 414 -15.36 4.43 -23.31
C ALA A 414 -15.19 3.13 -24.11
N GLN A 415 -14.33 2.22 -23.66
CA GLN A 415 -14.15 0.91 -24.31
C GLN A 415 -15.42 0.06 -24.22
N ALA A 416 -16.04 -0.01 -23.04
CA ALA A 416 -17.27 -0.77 -22.85
C ALA A 416 -18.41 -0.23 -23.75
N LEU A 417 -18.55 1.09 -23.84
CA LEU A 417 -19.53 1.73 -24.72
C LEU A 417 -19.24 1.41 -26.19
N HIS A 418 -18.00 1.56 -26.64
CA HIS A 418 -17.61 1.27 -28.02
C HIS A 418 -17.97 -0.15 -28.45
N TYR A 419 -17.69 -1.15 -27.61
CA TYR A 419 -18.04 -2.53 -27.91
C TYR A 419 -19.55 -2.78 -27.84
N ALA A 420 -20.26 -2.14 -26.92
CA ALA A 420 -21.72 -2.24 -26.84
C ALA A 420 -22.40 -1.68 -28.09
N GLU A 421 -21.95 -0.51 -28.57
CA GLU A 421 -22.45 0.11 -29.80
C GLU A 421 -22.20 -0.79 -31.02
N LYS A 422 -21.00 -1.36 -31.14
CA LYS A 422 -20.64 -2.28 -32.23
C LYS A 422 -21.50 -3.55 -32.26
N GLU A 423 -21.85 -4.12 -31.10
CA GLU A 423 -22.74 -5.27 -31.03
C GLU A 423 -24.21 -4.88 -31.26
N LEU A 424 -24.61 -3.66 -30.87
CA LEU A 424 -25.95 -3.12 -31.11
C LEU A 424 -26.22 -2.90 -32.60
N GLU A 425 -25.25 -2.40 -33.36
CA GLU A 425 -25.35 -2.23 -34.83
C GLU A 425 -25.58 -3.57 -35.56
N GLN A 426 -25.12 -4.68 -34.99
CA GLN A 426 -25.30 -6.01 -35.58
C GLN A 426 -26.68 -6.63 -35.26
N LEU A 427 -27.50 -5.97 -34.42
CA LEU A 427 -28.84 -6.46 -34.14
C LEU A 427 -29.79 -6.16 -35.30
N PRO A 428 -30.52 -7.16 -35.82
CA PRO A 428 -31.42 -6.97 -36.96
C PRO A 428 -32.54 -5.96 -36.67
N HIS A 429 -32.85 -5.71 -35.39
CA HIS A 429 -33.86 -4.77 -34.94
C HIS A 429 -33.37 -3.32 -34.81
N GLY A 430 -32.05 -3.08 -34.86
CA GLY A 430 -31.45 -1.75 -34.63
C GLY A 430 -31.87 -0.70 -35.68
N HIS A 431 -32.31 -1.14 -36.86
CA HIS A 431 -32.77 -0.28 -37.94
C HIS A 431 -34.29 -0.27 -38.11
N MET A 432 -35.04 -0.93 -37.22
CA MET A 432 -36.49 -1.01 -37.31
C MET A 432 -37.16 0.24 -36.71
N PRO A 433 -38.23 0.77 -37.34
CA PRO A 433 -39.08 1.76 -36.68
C PRO A 433 -39.67 1.22 -35.38
N LEU A 434 -39.73 2.05 -34.34
CA LEU A 434 -40.19 1.67 -33.00
C LEU A 434 -41.56 0.93 -32.98
N PRO A 435 -42.57 1.33 -33.76
CA PRO A 435 -43.84 0.60 -33.81
C PRO A 435 -43.71 -0.82 -34.37
N SER A 436 -42.84 -1.00 -35.38
CA SER A 436 -42.57 -2.30 -35.99
C SER A 436 -41.82 -3.22 -35.03
N PHE A 437 -40.89 -2.67 -34.24
CA PHE A 437 -40.19 -3.41 -33.19
C PHE A 437 -41.18 -3.94 -32.14
N TRP A 438 -42.04 -3.06 -31.59
CA TRP A 438 -43.01 -3.48 -30.57
C TRP A 438 -44.00 -4.53 -31.07
N LYS A 439 -44.39 -4.45 -32.34
CA LYS A 439 -45.21 -5.49 -32.95
C LYS A 439 -44.50 -6.85 -32.98
N VAL A 440 -43.22 -6.88 -33.37
CA VAL A 440 -42.41 -8.12 -33.33
C VAL A 440 -42.27 -8.65 -31.90
N VAL A 441 -42.06 -7.78 -30.91
CA VAL A 441 -41.98 -8.17 -29.50
C VAL A 441 -43.30 -8.78 -29.02
N GLU A 442 -44.43 -8.14 -29.32
CA GLU A 442 -45.76 -8.63 -28.95
C GLU A 442 -46.07 -9.98 -29.60
N ASP A 443 -45.83 -10.12 -30.91
CA ASP A 443 -46.03 -11.36 -31.65
C ASP A 443 -45.15 -12.50 -31.08
N THR A 444 -43.88 -12.20 -30.76
CA THR A 444 -42.95 -13.17 -30.18
C THR A 444 -43.42 -13.61 -28.78
N LEU A 445 -43.82 -12.67 -27.92
CA LEU A 445 -44.33 -12.98 -26.57
C LEU A 445 -45.61 -13.81 -26.62
N GLN A 446 -46.53 -13.49 -27.53
CA GLN A 446 -47.74 -14.28 -27.73
C GLN A 446 -47.41 -15.71 -28.20
N GLN A 447 -46.49 -15.86 -29.15
CA GLN A 447 -46.06 -17.16 -29.66
C GLN A 447 -45.37 -17.99 -28.58
N SER A 448 -44.40 -17.44 -27.86
CA SER A 448 -43.73 -18.12 -26.75
C SER A 448 -44.71 -18.47 -25.63
N GLY A 449 -45.65 -17.57 -25.31
CA GLY A 449 -46.71 -17.84 -24.35
C GLY A 449 -47.68 -18.94 -24.79
N ALA A 450 -47.93 -19.09 -26.10
CA ALA A 450 -48.69 -20.21 -26.65
C ALA A 450 -47.90 -21.52 -26.58
N GLN A 451 -46.61 -21.51 -26.92
CA GLN A 451 -45.72 -22.67 -26.83
C GLN A 451 -45.59 -23.16 -25.38
N LEU A 452 -45.41 -22.26 -24.42
CA LEU A 452 -45.33 -22.62 -23.01
C LEU A 452 -46.64 -23.24 -22.52
N ARG A 453 -47.79 -22.66 -22.90
CA ARG A 453 -49.10 -23.24 -22.56
C ARG A 453 -49.28 -24.62 -23.18
N ALA A 454 -48.91 -24.81 -24.44
CA ALA A 454 -48.96 -26.12 -25.10
C ALA A 454 -48.03 -27.13 -24.43
N PHE A 455 -46.82 -26.71 -24.03
CA PHE A 455 -45.89 -27.53 -23.26
C PHE A 455 -46.47 -27.93 -21.91
N CYS A 456 -47.03 -26.98 -21.13
CA CYS A 456 -47.67 -27.28 -19.85
C CYS A 456 -48.83 -28.27 -20.02
N GLN A 457 -49.67 -28.08 -21.05
CA GLN A 457 -50.76 -29.01 -21.36
C GLN A 457 -50.25 -30.41 -21.75
N ALA A 458 -49.24 -30.49 -22.61
CA ALA A 458 -48.61 -31.76 -22.97
C ALA A 458 -47.99 -32.44 -21.74
N PHE A 459 -47.32 -31.67 -20.90
CA PHE A 459 -46.72 -32.17 -19.66
C PHE A 459 -47.78 -32.68 -18.69
N GLU A 460 -48.90 -31.98 -18.52
CA GLU A 460 -50.07 -32.41 -17.73
C GLU A 460 -50.72 -33.67 -18.30
N THR A 461 -50.74 -33.87 -19.63
CA THR A 461 -51.26 -35.10 -20.24
C THR A 461 -50.32 -36.30 -20.12
N VAL A 462 -49.00 -36.09 -20.07
CA VAL A 462 -47.97 -37.14 -19.99
C VAL A 462 -47.61 -37.47 -18.54
N THR A 463 -47.83 -36.55 -17.61
CA THR A 463 -47.73 -36.83 -16.18
C THR A 463 -49.03 -37.46 -15.70
N PRO A 464 -49.05 -38.73 -15.26
CA PRO A 464 -50.27 -39.30 -14.70
C PRO A 464 -50.62 -38.47 -13.46
N SER A 465 -51.80 -37.83 -13.52
CA SER A 465 -52.44 -37.16 -12.40
C SER A 465 -52.32 -38.05 -11.16
N PRO A 466 -52.12 -37.48 -9.95
CA PRO A 466 -52.10 -38.24 -8.71
C PRO A 466 -53.52 -38.75 -8.39
N GLY A 467 -54.05 -39.61 -9.25
CA GLY A 467 -55.24 -40.38 -9.03
C GLY A 467 -54.86 -41.55 -8.15
N THR A 468 -55.53 -41.63 -7.01
CA THR A 468 -55.62 -42.81 -6.14
C THR A 468 -55.95 -44.01 -7.02
N GLN A 469 -54.94 -44.77 -7.46
CA GLN A 469 -55.19 -46.07 -8.06
C GLN A 469 -55.88 -46.92 -6.98
N PRO A 470 -56.99 -47.61 -7.29
CA PRO A 470 -57.60 -48.53 -6.34
C PRO A 470 -56.55 -49.58 -5.95
N LEU A 471 -56.28 -49.69 -4.66
CA LEU A 471 -55.28 -50.61 -4.12
C LEU A 471 -55.65 -52.04 -4.51
N THR A 472 -54.66 -52.86 -4.88
CA THR A 472 -54.94 -54.28 -5.09
C THR A 472 -55.36 -54.92 -3.74
N PRO A 473 -56.19 -55.99 -3.73
CA PRO A 473 -56.63 -56.63 -2.48
C PRO A 473 -55.48 -57.12 -1.58
N ALA A 474 -54.30 -57.35 -2.15
CA ALA A 474 -53.08 -57.70 -1.42
C ALA A 474 -52.46 -56.47 -0.73
N GLU A 475 -52.48 -55.31 -1.38
CA GLU A 475 -51.99 -54.05 -0.82
C GLU A 475 -52.95 -53.49 0.22
N GLU A 476 -54.28 -53.65 0.06
CA GLU A 476 -55.26 -53.28 1.10
C GLU A 476 -55.02 -54.03 2.41
N ARG A 477 -54.78 -55.35 2.35
CA ARG A 477 -54.42 -56.14 3.54
C ARG A 477 -53.10 -55.68 4.17
N LYS A 478 -52.14 -55.28 3.35
CA LYS A 478 -50.84 -54.77 3.78
C LYS A 478 -50.95 -53.40 4.45
N VAL A 479 -51.78 -52.52 3.89
CA VAL A 479 -52.13 -51.22 4.48
C VAL A 479 -52.85 -51.41 5.80
N LEU A 480 -53.85 -52.31 5.87
CA LEU A 480 -54.53 -52.62 7.14
C LEU A 480 -53.56 -53.15 8.20
N SER A 481 -52.57 -53.98 7.82
CA SER A 481 -51.52 -54.44 8.73
C SER A 481 -50.58 -53.32 9.18
N LEU A 482 -50.27 -52.35 8.32
CA LEU A 482 -49.45 -51.20 8.67
C LEU A 482 -50.22 -50.20 9.55
N VAL A 483 -51.50 -49.95 9.25
CA VAL A 483 -52.42 -49.16 10.08
C VAL A 483 -52.51 -49.77 11.48
N SER A 484 -52.72 -51.09 11.59
CA SER A 484 -52.84 -51.75 12.88
C SER A 484 -51.55 -51.73 13.71
N LYS A 485 -50.38 -51.70 13.05
CA LYS A 485 -49.06 -51.72 13.71
C LYS A 485 -48.54 -50.33 14.10
N HIS A 486 -48.78 -49.31 13.27
CA HIS A 486 -48.12 -48.00 13.42
C HIS A 486 -49.09 -46.81 13.53
N GLY A 487 -50.39 -47.04 13.32
CA GLY A 487 -51.42 -46.01 13.29
C GLY A 487 -51.58 -45.34 11.92
N PRO A 488 -52.76 -44.75 11.62
CA PRO A 488 -53.05 -44.15 10.31
C PRO A 488 -52.22 -42.88 10.04
N ASP A 489 -51.82 -42.15 11.09
CA ASP A 489 -51.14 -40.84 10.97
C ASP A 489 -49.67 -40.95 10.53
N LYS A 490 -49.12 -42.16 10.50
CA LYS A 490 -47.73 -42.43 10.13
C LYS A 490 -47.59 -43.06 8.74
N LEU A 491 -48.64 -43.06 7.92
CA LEU A 491 -48.62 -43.67 6.59
C LEU A 491 -48.23 -42.66 5.52
N TYR A 492 -47.38 -43.12 4.59
CA TYR A 492 -46.90 -42.33 3.47
C TYR A 492 -46.97 -43.16 2.19
N GLN A 493 -47.34 -42.52 1.08
CA GLN A 493 -47.31 -43.08 -0.25
C GLN A 493 -46.06 -42.63 -1.01
N VAL A 494 -45.43 -43.57 -1.71
CA VAL A 494 -44.27 -43.33 -2.56
C VAL A 494 -44.68 -42.61 -3.85
N THR A 495 -44.16 -41.41 -4.09
CA THR A 495 -44.57 -40.53 -5.21
C THR A 495 -43.82 -40.80 -6.51
N SER A 496 -42.68 -41.47 -6.45
CA SER A 496 -41.86 -41.89 -7.61
C SER A 496 -41.07 -43.15 -7.28
N ASN A 497 -40.68 -43.95 -8.27
CA ASN A 497 -39.90 -45.17 -8.04
C ASN A 497 -38.60 -44.84 -7.27
N ILE A 498 -38.29 -45.69 -6.29
CA ILE A 498 -37.12 -45.63 -5.43
C ILE A 498 -36.31 -46.89 -5.70
N SER A 499 -35.06 -46.73 -6.13
CA SER A 499 -34.10 -47.81 -6.25
C SER A 499 -33.10 -47.68 -5.11
N GLY A 500 -32.99 -48.72 -4.28
CA GLY A 500 -32.04 -48.75 -3.18
C GLY A 500 -30.61 -48.79 -3.73
N SER A 501 -29.76 -47.86 -3.31
CA SER A 501 -28.38 -47.73 -3.81
C SER A 501 -27.34 -47.88 -2.71
N ARG A 502 -27.73 -47.71 -1.44
CA ARG A 502 -26.86 -47.85 -0.25
C ARG A 502 -27.33 -49.02 0.60
N ASP A 503 -26.46 -49.45 1.52
CA ASP A 503 -26.82 -50.45 2.53
C ASP A 503 -28.08 -50.01 3.29
N LEU A 504 -29.00 -50.96 3.43
CA LEU A 504 -30.33 -50.83 4.06
C LEU A 504 -31.31 -49.89 3.33
N ASP A 505 -31.03 -49.42 2.11
CA ASP A 505 -32.04 -48.70 1.32
C ASP A 505 -33.09 -49.67 0.77
N LEU A 506 -34.35 -49.25 0.80
CA LEU A 506 -35.44 -50.01 0.18
C LEU A 506 -35.58 -49.64 -1.29
N THR A 507 -35.89 -50.64 -2.11
CA THR A 507 -36.38 -50.46 -3.47
C THR A 507 -37.90 -50.52 -3.45
N LEU A 508 -38.57 -49.41 -3.77
CA LEU A 508 -40.02 -49.26 -3.73
C LEU A 508 -40.55 -48.71 -5.04
N LEU A 509 -41.73 -49.15 -5.44
CA LEU A 509 -42.41 -48.63 -6.62
C LEU A 509 -43.34 -47.48 -6.25
N ARG A 510 -43.54 -46.56 -7.19
CA ARG A 510 -44.53 -45.49 -7.09
C ARG A 510 -45.91 -46.09 -6.77
N GLY A 511 -46.59 -45.50 -5.80
CA GLY A 511 -47.91 -45.94 -5.35
C GLY A 511 -47.89 -46.82 -4.10
N GLN A 512 -46.76 -47.43 -3.73
CA GLN A 512 -46.65 -48.26 -2.53
C GLN A 512 -46.79 -47.43 -1.25
N ILE A 513 -47.42 -48.02 -0.22
CA ILE A 513 -47.65 -47.39 1.09
C ILE A 513 -46.69 -47.97 2.11
N VAL A 514 -46.06 -47.08 2.88
CA VAL A 514 -45.09 -47.39 3.93
C VAL A 514 -45.45 -46.66 5.21
N ALA A 515 -45.05 -47.21 6.35
CA ALA A 515 -45.17 -46.52 7.64
C ALA A 515 -43.85 -45.85 8.03
N LEU A 516 -43.91 -44.59 8.45
CA LEU A 516 -42.76 -43.84 8.93
C LEU A 516 -42.37 -44.31 10.33
N LEU A 517 -41.13 -44.76 10.49
CA LEU A 517 -40.55 -45.13 11.79
C LEU A 517 -39.74 -43.96 12.36
N GLN A 518 -38.87 -43.36 11.53
CA GLN A 518 -37.99 -42.26 11.94
C GLN A 518 -37.76 -41.29 10.78
N SER A 519 -37.86 -39.99 11.05
CA SER A 519 -37.69 -38.90 10.08
C SER A 519 -36.23 -38.44 9.89
N SER A 520 -35.27 -39.24 10.36
CA SER A 520 -33.84 -39.02 10.15
C SER A 520 -33.06 -40.33 10.25
N ASP A 521 -31.87 -40.38 9.66
CA ASP A 521 -30.94 -41.50 9.84
C ASP A 521 -30.18 -41.42 11.17
N THR A 522 -29.38 -42.46 11.48
CA THR A 522 -28.59 -42.53 12.72
C THR A 522 -27.51 -41.44 12.83
N LYS A 523 -27.25 -40.69 11.75
CA LYS A 523 -26.31 -39.54 11.70
C LYS A 523 -27.05 -38.19 11.65
N GLY A 524 -28.37 -38.18 11.81
CA GLY A 524 -29.18 -36.95 11.87
C GLY A 524 -29.59 -36.38 10.50
N ASN A 525 -29.37 -37.11 9.40
CA ASN A 525 -29.78 -36.63 8.08
C ASN A 525 -31.31 -36.72 7.91
N THR A 526 -31.97 -35.57 7.78
CA THR A 526 -33.43 -35.45 7.61
C THR A 526 -33.91 -35.74 6.19
N SER A 527 -33.00 -35.91 5.22
CA SER A 527 -33.35 -36.26 3.83
C SER A 527 -33.61 -37.76 3.64
N ARG A 528 -33.29 -38.60 4.63
CA ARG A 528 -33.32 -40.06 4.55
C ARG A 528 -34.11 -40.63 5.73
N TRP A 529 -35.30 -41.14 5.46
CA TRP A 529 -36.26 -41.59 6.48
C TRP A 529 -36.26 -43.11 6.57
N LEU A 530 -36.36 -43.63 7.79
CA LEU A 530 -36.51 -45.05 8.03
C LEU A 530 -37.99 -45.41 7.96
N VAL A 531 -38.36 -46.32 7.07
CA VAL A 531 -39.74 -46.74 6.84
C VAL A 531 -39.92 -48.25 6.94
N ASP A 532 -41.13 -48.66 7.31
CA ASP A 532 -41.59 -50.04 7.30
C ASP A 532 -42.47 -50.26 6.06
N ALA A 533 -41.99 -51.07 5.12
CA ALA A 533 -42.74 -51.41 3.91
C ALA A 533 -43.63 -52.64 4.10
N GLY A 534 -44.08 -52.95 5.32
CA GLY A 534 -44.96 -54.08 5.63
C GLY A 534 -44.25 -55.44 5.59
N GLY A 535 -42.94 -55.44 5.82
CA GLY A 535 -42.05 -56.59 5.71
C GLY A 535 -40.60 -56.15 5.94
N PRO A 536 -39.85 -55.79 4.87
CA PRO A 536 -38.52 -55.22 5.03
C PRO A 536 -38.60 -53.77 5.56
N ARG A 537 -37.68 -53.45 6.47
CA ARG A 537 -37.46 -52.09 6.98
C ARG A 537 -36.16 -51.55 6.41
N GLY A 538 -36.16 -50.28 6.06
CA GLY A 538 -34.99 -49.64 5.49
C GLY A 538 -35.24 -48.19 5.13
N PHE A 539 -34.22 -47.57 4.56
CA PHE A 539 -34.19 -46.13 4.33
C PHE A 539 -34.73 -45.76 2.97
N VAL A 540 -35.42 -44.62 2.91
CA VAL A 540 -35.95 -44.01 1.68
C VAL A 540 -35.80 -42.49 1.69
N PRO A 541 -35.68 -41.83 0.52
CA PRO A 541 -35.62 -40.37 0.47
C PRO A 541 -36.93 -39.71 0.89
N ALA A 542 -36.87 -38.76 1.84
CA ALA A 542 -38.02 -38.04 2.37
C ALA A 542 -38.85 -37.32 1.29
N ALA A 543 -38.17 -36.71 0.32
CA ALA A 543 -38.78 -35.95 -0.77
C ALA A 543 -39.66 -36.81 -1.71
N LYS A 544 -39.55 -38.14 -1.63
CA LYS A 544 -40.32 -39.09 -2.45
C LYS A 544 -41.53 -39.68 -1.71
N LEU A 545 -41.86 -39.16 -0.53
CA LEU A 545 -42.96 -39.62 0.29
C LEU A 545 -44.00 -38.52 0.47
N ARG A 546 -45.28 -38.90 0.44
CA ARG A 546 -46.40 -37.99 0.73
C ARG A 546 -47.32 -38.64 1.77
N PRO A 547 -47.83 -37.90 2.78
CA PRO A 547 -48.77 -38.46 3.74
C PRO A 547 -49.96 -39.14 3.05
N TYR A 548 -50.33 -40.33 3.53
CA TYR A 548 -51.43 -41.13 2.99
C TYR A 548 -52.51 -41.29 4.06
N SER A 549 -53.73 -40.85 3.73
CA SER A 549 -54.90 -41.08 4.56
C SER A 549 -55.76 -42.18 3.91
N PRO A 550 -55.97 -43.33 4.56
CA PRO A 550 -56.87 -44.34 4.03
C PRO A 550 -58.31 -43.79 3.97
N PRO A 551 -59.09 -44.08 2.91
CA PRO A 551 -60.49 -43.68 2.85
C PRO A 551 -61.26 -44.30 4.02
N GLN A 552 -61.97 -43.47 4.80
CA GLN A 552 -62.85 -43.95 5.86
C GLN A 552 -63.94 -44.84 5.26
N VAL A 553 -64.01 -46.11 5.68
CA VAL A 553 -65.12 -47.00 5.36
C VAL A 553 -66.35 -46.48 6.11
N GLN A 554 -67.23 -45.77 5.42
CA GLN A 554 -68.54 -45.36 5.95
C GLN A 554 -69.41 -46.59 6.19
N GLN A 555 -69.87 -46.78 7.44
CA GLN A 555 -71.05 -47.62 7.72
C GLN A 555 -72.33 -46.82 7.43
N PRO A 556 -73.41 -47.46 6.94
CA PRO A 556 -74.62 -46.75 6.51
C PRO A 556 -75.54 -46.46 7.72
N GLY A 557 -75.92 -45.19 7.89
CA GLY A 557 -76.93 -44.74 8.86
C GLY A 557 -77.33 -43.29 8.60
N MET A 558 -78.64 -43.08 8.49
CA MET A 558 -79.36 -41.86 8.05
C MET A 558 -79.00 -40.58 8.81
N ASP A 559 -78.90 -39.43 8.12
CA ASP A 559 -79.99 -38.44 8.14
C ASP A 559 -79.81 -37.30 7.12
N LEU A 560 -80.95 -36.82 6.64
CA LEU A 560 -81.17 -35.86 5.55
C LEU A 560 -81.14 -34.40 6.05
N LEU A 561 -80.68 -33.53 5.13
CA LEU A 561 -81.04 -32.12 4.91
C LEU A 561 -80.61 -31.06 5.93
N THR A 562 -79.83 -30.08 5.44
CA THR A 562 -80.35 -28.72 5.21
C THR A 562 -79.52 -28.01 4.12
N LEU A 563 -80.26 -27.43 3.19
CA LEU A 563 -79.86 -26.56 2.10
C LEU A 563 -79.69 -25.14 2.67
N ASP A 564 -78.60 -24.41 2.39
CA ASP A 564 -78.68 -23.20 1.53
C ASP A 564 -77.36 -22.41 1.35
N THR A 565 -77.25 -21.91 0.12
CA THR A 565 -76.56 -20.69 -0.37
C THR A 565 -75.06 -20.46 -0.14
N GLY A 566 -74.31 -20.41 -1.24
CA GLY A 566 -73.01 -19.76 -1.31
C GLY A 566 -72.15 -20.25 -2.47
N THR A 567 -72.40 -19.76 -3.68
CA THR A 567 -71.54 -19.97 -4.85
C THR A 567 -70.19 -19.27 -4.61
N GLU A 568 -69.23 -19.95 -3.99
CA GLU A 568 -67.82 -19.54 -4.01
C GLU A 568 -66.95 -20.56 -4.75
N ILE A 569 -66.43 -20.08 -5.86
CA ILE A 569 -65.29 -20.62 -6.59
C ILE A 569 -64.10 -20.74 -5.63
N ARG A 570 -63.69 -21.96 -5.25
CA ARG A 570 -62.34 -22.22 -4.74
C ARG A 570 -61.50 -22.93 -5.80
N ARG A 571 -61.04 -22.13 -6.77
CA ARG A 571 -59.83 -22.45 -7.53
C ARG A 571 -58.69 -22.47 -6.52
N HIS A 572 -58.10 -23.65 -6.30
CA HIS A 572 -56.86 -23.77 -5.55
C HIS A 572 -55.77 -23.00 -6.30
N SER A 573 -55.51 -21.78 -5.85
CA SER A 573 -54.34 -21.00 -6.21
C SER A 573 -53.11 -21.74 -5.71
N PHE A 574 -52.34 -22.33 -6.63
CA PHE A 574 -50.91 -22.49 -6.41
C PHE A 574 -50.32 -21.08 -6.33
N GLN A 575 -50.05 -20.60 -5.12
CA GLN A 575 -49.10 -19.51 -4.94
C GLN A 575 -47.73 -20.05 -5.35
N PHE A 576 -47.13 -19.46 -6.38
CA PHE A 576 -45.69 -19.56 -6.55
C PHE A 576 -45.05 -19.15 -5.22
N PRO A 577 -44.05 -19.88 -4.69
CA PRO A 577 -43.23 -19.32 -3.63
C PRO A 577 -42.68 -18.01 -4.20
N GLU A 578 -43.00 -16.89 -3.54
CA GLU A 578 -42.44 -15.59 -3.87
C GLU A 578 -40.93 -15.82 -3.95
N ALA A 579 -40.35 -15.66 -5.15
CA ALA A 579 -38.91 -15.74 -5.31
C ALA A 579 -38.32 -14.83 -4.24
N PRO A 580 -37.30 -15.26 -3.47
CA PRO A 580 -36.69 -14.37 -2.49
C PRO A 580 -36.36 -13.10 -3.25
N ARG A 581 -37.03 -12.00 -2.90
CA ARG A 581 -36.70 -10.70 -3.47
C ARG A 581 -35.20 -10.60 -3.26
N PRO A 582 -34.39 -10.43 -4.31
CA PRO A 582 -33.01 -10.09 -4.06
C PRO A 582 -33.11 -8.87 -3.16
N GLN A 583 -32.58 -8.97 -1.94
CA GLN A 583 -32.17 -7.77 -1.26
C GLN A 583 -31.15 -7.21 -2.23
N VAL A 584 -31.59 -6.25 -3.04
CA VAL A 584 -30.70 -5.29 -3.64
C VAL A 584 -30.11 -4.63 -2.42
N ALA A 585 -29.01 -5.19 -1.94
CA ALA A 585 -28.05 -4.43 -1.19
C ALA A 585 -27.69 -3.31 -2.17
N THR A 586 -28.38 -2.19 -2.05
CA THR A 586 -27.85 -0.91 -2.47
C THR A 586 -26.59 -0.73 -1.64
N PHE A 587 -25.51 -1.38 -2.09
CA PHE A 587 -24.18 -0.97 -1.74
C PHE A 587 -24.07 0.40 -2.40
N THR A 588 -24.31 1.44 -1.61
CA THR A 588 -23.76 2.75 -1.89
C THR A 588 -22.26 2.52 -2.14
N PRO A 589 -21.74 2.75 -3.36
CA PRO A 589 -20.30 2.76 -3.56
C PRO A 589 -19.79 3.93 -2.72
N THR A 590 -19.29 3.62 -1.53
CA THR A 590 -18.86 4.64 -0.59
C THR A 590 -17.45 5.05 -0.99
N PHE A 591 -17.31 5.77 -2.10
CA PHE A 591 -16.22 6.72 -2.24
C PHE A 591 -16.50 7.85 -1.24
N GLN A 592 -16.14 7.64 0.03
CA GLN A 592 -15.98 8.76 0.94
C GLN A 592 -14.67 9.45 0.58
N VAL A 593 -14.75 10.37 -0.38
CA VAL A 593 -13.74 11.42 -0.49
C VAL A 593 -14.01 12.37 0.69
N ARG A 594 -13.35 12.13 1.82
CA ARG A 594 -13.17 13.19 2.81
C ARG A 594 -12.21 14.21 2.21
N VAL A 595 -12.74 15.21 1.51
CA VAL A 595 -12.01 16.45 1.31
C VAL A 595 -11.81 17.05 2.69
N GLY A 596 -10.57 17.08 3.18
CA GLY A 596 -10.18 17.90 4.32
C GLY A 596 -10.36 19.37 3.96
N GLY A 597 -11.59 19.87 4.07
CA GLY A 597 -11.91 21.27 3.91
C GLY A 597 -11.48 22.03 5.16
N ILE A 598 -10.51 22.94 5.00
CA ILE A 598 -10.22 24.01 5.94
C ILE A 598 -11.52 24.81 6.15
N PRO A 599 -11.95 25.11 7.39
CA PRO A 599 -13.18 25.85 7.62
C PRO A 599 -12.97 27.34 7.30
N GLY A 600 -13.60 27.81 6.22
CA GLY A 600 -13.64 29.24 5.89
C GLY A 600 -14.46 29.54 4.64
N ALA A 601 -15.52 30.33 4.82
CA ALA A 601 -16.38 30.97 3.81
C ALA A 601 -17.45 30.11 3.11
N ILE A 602 -18.63 30.07 3.76
CA ILE A 602 -19.92 29.86 3.11
C ILE A 602 -20.29 31.15 2.35
N SER A 603 -20.56 31.08 1.05
CA SER A 603 -21.59 31.92 0.43
C SER A 603 -22.31 31.18 -0.69
N SER A 604 -23.61 31.01 -0.46
CA SER A 604 -24.63 30.46 -1.33
C SER A 604 -24.80 31.23 -2.64
N HIS A 605 -24.90 30.53 -3.78
CA HIS A 605 -25.94 30.76 -4.80
C HIS A 605 -26.00 29.60 -5.82
N PRO A 606 -27.19 29.14 -6.25
CA PRO A 606 -27.36 28.07 -7.23
C PRO A 606 -27.59 28.64 -8.65
N THR A 607 -26.92 28.09 -9.66
CA THR A 607 -27.28 28.19 -11.09
C THR A 607 -26.93 26.84 -11.71
N SER A 608 -27.91 25.97 -11.99
CA SER A 608 -28.75 25.90 -13.20
C SER A 608 -27.97 25.63 -14.49
N SER A 609 -28.17 24.40 -15.00
CA SER A 609 -28.31 24.03 -16.42
C SER A 609 -27.07 23.86 -17.32
N LEU A 610 -26.94 22.62 -17.84
CA LEU A 610 -26.67 22.20 -19.23
C LEU A 610 -25.33 22.62 -19.89
N LEU A 611 -24.39 21.67 -19.99
CA LEU A 611 -23.97 20.94 -21.21
C LEU A 611 -22.85 19.94 -20.89
#